data_AF-A0A3A3G7U3-F1
#
_entry.id   AF-A0A3A3G7U3-F1
#
_cell.length_a   1.000
_cell.length_b   1.000
_cell.length_c   1.000
_cell.angle_alpha   90.00
_cell.angle_beta   90.00
_cell.angle_gamma   90.00
#
_symmetry.space_group_name_H-M   'P 1'
#
loop_
_entity.id
_entity.type
_entity.pdbx_description
1 polymer ?
#
loop_
_entity_poly.entity_id
_entity_poly.type
_entity_poly.pdbx_seq_one_letter_code
_entity_poly.pdbx_strand_id
1 'polypeptide(L)' 'MPLLRLACAKHPTPEQRKRLIQRLTSTIVEELGVPVSSVNVLIEEVPPSHWGVGGVGLDEIFSAHDRPARNHTS' A
#
# COMPACT_ATOMS: atom_id res chain seq x y z
N MET A 1 -1.97 -7.36 -21.73
CA MET A 1 -0.93 -6.48 -21.15
C MET A 1 -1.51 -5.78 -19.92
N PRO A 2 -1.59 -6.47 -18.76
CA PRO A 2 -2.09 -5.86 -17.54
C PRO A 2 -1.07 -4.92 -16.88
N LEU A 3 -1.59 -3.86 -16.25
CA LEU A 3 -0.84 -2.96 -15.36
C LEU A 3 -1.52 -2.97 -13.99
N LEU A 4 -0.75 -3.31 -12.96
CA LEU A 4 -1.15 -3.21 -11.58
C LEU A 4 -0.49 -1.98 -10.95
N ARG A 5 -1.29 -1.11 -10.34
CA ARG A 5 -0.81 0.02 -9.54
C ARG A 5 -1.11 -0.22 -8.07
N LEU A 6 -0.08 -0.23 -7.25
CA LEU A 6 -0.16 -0.33 -5.80
C LEU A 6 0.34 0.97 -5.19
N ALA A 7 -0.58 1.74 -4.62
CA ALA A 7 -0.23 2.95 -3.89
C ALA A 7 -0.17 2.63 -2.38
N CYS A 8 0.93 3.01 -1.73
CA CYS A 8 1.16 2.73 -0.32
C CYS A 8 1.43 4.02 0.45
N ALA A 9 0.68 4.24 1.54
CA ALA A 9 0.94 5.34 2.46
C ALA A 9 2.15 5.09 3.40
N LYS A 10 2.57 3.83 3.53
CA LYS A 10 3.75 3.41 4.28
C LYS A 10 4.71 2.70 3.32
N HIS A 11 5.98 3.08 3.38
CA HIS A 11 7.03 2.53 2.53
C HIS A 11 7.21 1.02 2.80
N PRO A 12 6.98 0.14 1.80
CA PRO A 12 7.44 -1.23 1.92
C PRO A 12 8.97 -1.24 1.94
N THR A 13 9.58 -2.12 2.75
CA THR A 13 11.05 -2.29 2.71
C THR A 13 11.48 -2.75 1.31
N PRO A 14 12.77 -2.57 0.93
CA PRO A 14 13.27 -3.04 -0.36
C PRO A 14 12.97 -4.53 -0.62
N GLU A 15 13.08 -5.38 0.40
CA GLU A 15 12.77 -6.81 0.32
C GLU A 15 11.27 -7.07 0.15
N GLN A 16 10.43 -6.33 0.88
CA GLN A 16 8.98 -6.43 0.72
C GLN A 16 8.56 -6.01 -0.70
N ARG A 17 9.11 -4.91 -1.22
CA ARG A 17 8.84 -4.42 -2.57
C ARG A 17 9.19 -5.47 -3.63
N LYS A 18 10.37 -6.09 -3.53
CA LYS A 18 10.78 -7.19 -4.44
C LYS A 18 9.82 -8.37 -4.38
N ARG A 19 9.45 -8.82 -3.16
CA ARG A 19 8.51 -9.94 -2.99
C ARG A 19 7.11 -9.61 -3.51
N LEU A 20 6.63 -8.37 -3.33
CA LEU A 20 5.34 -7.92 -3.85
C LEU A 20 5.31 -7.99 -5.38
N ILE A 21 6.33 -7.42 -6.05
CA ILE A 21 6.42 -7.44 -7.52
C ILE A 21 6.38 -8.88 -8.04
N GLN A 22 7.19 -9.77 -7.45
CA GLN A 22 7.23 -11.18 -7.86
C GLN A 22 5.88 -11.86 -7.68
N ARG A 23 5.29 -11.80 -6.47
CA ARG A 23 4.06 -12.52 -6.15
C ARG A 23 2.86 -12.01 -6.94
N LEU A 24 2.71 -10.69 -7.04
CA LEU A 24 1.61 -10.09 -7.81
C LEU A 24 1.71 -10.45 -9.29
N THR A 25 2.93 -10.47 -9.85
CA THR A 25 3.15 -10.91 -11.23
C THR A 25 2.74 -12.36 -11.42
N SER A 26 3.18 -13.27 -10.54
CA SER A 26 2.80 -14.69 -10.58
C SER A 26 1.28 -14.88 -10.51
N THR A 27 0.61 -14.23 -9.56
CA THR A 27 -0.85 -14.32 -9.44
C THR A 27 -1.57 -13.87 -10.72
N ILE A 28 -1.14 -12.77 -11.34
CA ILE A 28 -1.77 -12.29 -12.59
C ILE A 28 -1.55 -13.27 -13.75
N VAL A 29 -0.36 -13.87 -13.85
CA VAL A 29 -0.07 -14.88 -14.87
C VAL A 29 -0.94 -16.12 -14.67
N GLU A 30 -1.06 -16.59 -13.42
CA GLU A 30 -1.84 -17.78 -13.05
C GLU A 30 -3.34 -17.59 -13.32
N GLU A 31 -3.91 -16.45 -12.91
CA GLU A 31 -5.36 -16.21 -13.02
C GLU A 31 -5.81 -15.80 -14.43
N LEU A 32 -4.96 -15.07 -15.17
CA LEU A 32 -5.34 -14.52 -16.47
C LEU A 32 -4.71 -15.26 -17.67
N GLY A 33 -3.82 -16.22 -17.44
CA GLY A 33 -3.16 -17.01 -18.49
C GLY A 33 -2.31 -16.18 -19.45
N VAL A 34 -1.79 -15.03 -18.99
CA VAL A 34 -1.02 -14.10 -19.83
C VAL A 34 0.49 -14.35 -19.73
N PRO A 35 1.29 -14.00 -20.76
CA PRO A 35 2.74 -14.09 -20.67
C PRO A 35 3.29 -13.20 -19.54
N VAL A 36 4.28 -13.70 -18.80
CA VAL A 36 4.93 -12.96 -17.71
C VAL A 36 5.50 -11.61 -18.15
N SER A 37 6.05 -11.52 -19.36
CA SER A 37 6.60 -10.30 -19.94
C SER A 37 5.55 -9.22 -20.24
N SER A 38 4.27 -9.58 -20.22
CA SER A 38 3.17 -8.65 -20.48
C SER A 38 2.62 -7.99 -19.22
N VAL A 39 3.03 -8.45 -18.03
CA VAL A 39 2.54 -7.99 -16.73
C VAL A 39 3.45 -6.89 -16.18
N ASN A 40 2.84 -5.77 -15.78
CA ASN A 40 3.56 -4.62 -15.26
C ASN A 40 3.06 -4.32 -13.83
N VAL A 41 3.98 -4.09 -12.89
CA VAL A 41 3.66 -3.74 -11.51
C VAL A 41 4.35 -2.43 -11.17
N LEU A 42 3.56 -1.42 -10.79
CA LEU A 42 4.03 -0.13 -10.31
C LEU A 42 3.66 0.01 -8.84
N ILE A 43 4.65 0.37 -8.02
CA ILE A 43 4.47 0.65 -6.59
C ILE A 43 4.76 2.12 -6.37
N GLU A 44 3.75 2.86 -5.95
CA GLU A 44 3.81 4.31 -5.71
C GLU A 44 3.74 4.58 -4.21
N GLU A 45 4.60 5.47 -3.74
CA GLU A 45 4.65 5.87 -2.34
C GLU A 45 3.94 7.22 -2.22
N VAL A 46 2.91 7.25 -1.39
CA VAL A 46 2.07 8.44 -1.21
C VAL A 46 2.24 8.93 0.22
N PRO A 47 2.67 10.18 0.46
CA PRO A 47 2.70 10.73 1.81
C PRO A 47 1.32 10.59 2.48
N PRO A 48 1.22 10.21 3.77
CA PRO A 48 -0.07 10.04 4.43
C PRO A 48 -0.98 11.27 4.38
N SER A 49 -0.40 12.48 4.40
CA SER A 49 -1.12 13.76 4.25
C SER A 49 -1.76 13.97 2.88
N HIS A 50 -1.33 13.23 1.86
CA HIS A 50 -1.91 13.27 0.51
C HIS A 50 -2.94 12.16 0.30
N TRP A 51 -3.18 11.31 1.31
CA TRP A 51 -4.13 10.21 1.25
C TRP A 51 -5.35 10.52 2.12
N GLY A 52 -6.49 10.82 1.49
CA GLY A 52 -7.73 11.13 2.20
C GLY A 52 -8.60 9.90 2.45
N VAL A 53 -9.14 9.75 3.66
CA VAL A 53 -10.19 8.77 4.00
C VAL A 53 -11.32 9.50 4.70
N GLY A 54 -12.52 9.50 4.11
CA GLY A 54 -13.68 10.19 4.68
C GLY A 54 -13.49 11.71 4.86
N GLY A 55 -12.64 12.33 4.05
CA GLY A 55 -12.31 13.76 4.15
C GLY A 55 -11.19 14.10 5.14
N VAL A 56 -10.58 13.10 5.79
CA VAL A 56 -9.49 13.29 6.76
C VAL A 56 -8.19 12.72 6.19
N GLY A 57 -7.06 13.43 6.36
CA GLY A 57 -5.74 12.95 5.96
C GLY A 57 -5.32 11.70 6.74
N LEU A 58 -4.63 10.77 6.09
CA LEU A 58 -4.20 9.52 6.73
C LEU A 58 -3.14 9.77 7.82
N ASP A 59 -2.38 10.86 7.73
CA ASP A 59 -1.50 11.38 8.78
C ASP A 59 -2.25 11.72 10.06
N GLU A 60 -3.41 12.37 9.96
CA GLU A 60 -4.27 12.67 11.12
C GLU A 60 -4.84 11.38 11.73
N ILE A 61 -5.24 10.43 10.88
CA ILE A 61 -5.77 9.12 11.31
C ILE A 61 -4.70 8.31 12.04
N PHE A 62 -3.47 8.28 11.53
CA PHE A 62 -2.34 7.61 12.18
C PHE A 62 -1.98 8.26 13.51
N SER A 63 -2.01 9.60 13.58
CA SER A 63 -1.73 10.35 14.80
C SER A 63 -2.79 10.16 15.88
N ALA A 64 -4.05 9.94 15.50
CA ALA A 64 -5.14 9.68 16.44
C ALA A 64 -5.02 8.31 17.14
N HIS A 65 -4.50 7.30 16.43
CA HIS A 65 -4.32 5.94 16.97
C HIS A 65 -3.14 5.82 17.95
N ASP A 66 -2.20 6.77 17.95
CA ASP A 66 -1.01 6.76 18.80
C ASP A 66 -1.16 7.60 20.09
N ARG A 67 -2.36 8.16 20.34
CA ARG A 67 -2.63 8.86 21.60
C ARG A 67 -2.85 7.84 22.73
N PRO A 68 -2.05 7.88 23.82
CA PRO A 68 -2.36 7.05 24.98
C PRO A 68 -3.74 7.44 25.50
N ALA A 69 -4.55 6.42 25.82
CA ALA A 69 -5.84 6.60 26.48
C ALA A 69 -5.64 7.57 27.64
N ARG A 70 -6.31 8.73 27.59
CA ARG A 70 -6.24 9.70 28.67
C ARG A 70 -6.82 9.03 29.92
N ASN A 71 -5.96 8.61 30.83
CA ASN A 71 -6.35 8.19 32.17
C ASN A 71 -6.98 9.40 32.85
N HIS A 72 -8.31 9.48 32.84
CA HIS A 72 -9.04 10.31 33.79
C HIS A 72 -9.13 9.55 35.10
N THR A 73 -8.15 9.80 35.96
CA THR A 73 -8.26 9.58 37.39
C THR A 73 -9.22 10.62 37.96
N SER A 74 -10.32 10.16 38.53
CA SER A 74 -11.08 10.87 39.58
C SER A 74 -11.19 9.94 40.77
#